data_AF-A0A1S3DKM1-F1
#
_entry.id   AF-A0A1S3DKM1-F1
#
_cell.length_a   1.000
_cell.length_b   1.000
_cell.length_c   1.000
_cell.angle_alpha   90.00
_cell.angle_beta   90.00
_cell.angle_gamma   90.00
#
_symmetry.space_group_name_H-M   'P 1'
#
loop_
_entity.id
_entity.type
_entity.pdbx_description
1 polymer ?
#
loop_
_entity_poly.entity_id
_entity_poly.type
_entity_poly.pdbx_seq_one_letter_code
_entity_poly.pdbx_strand_id
1 'polypeptide(L)'
;MHYRVPSSGRRSLASEEEDEVVVLVGEDVDLLVILIGTRSPSNVYFLKPGRGKVVPVLYHPQTTIDTSLAEHILFIRAISGCDSTSALFNQGKVKALRTVVKNPDLLPYIRRFLDPASTTREITEAGERFLVVLYGGNHETTSLNKLRYKSYVTSALKVTSYIAALPPTESAASQHALRTFYQVQQWLQYPVWKTLNRLRTGVTRCKVNLRKWGYADEDGCDCGSIQTQAHLLTCPDLPETCTMEDLKVANDKAIAVTRYWMNKI
;
A
#
# COMPACT_ATOMS: atom_id res chain seq x y z
N MET A 1 4.28 -7.62 27.42
CA MET A 1 3.28 -7.45 28.50
C MET A 1 1.94 -7.23 27.83
N HIS A 2 1.10 -8.28 27.75
CA HIS A 2 -0.28 -8.15 27.27
C HIS A 2 -1.12 -7.54 28.39
N TYR A 3 -1.65 -6.34 28.18
CA TYR A 3 -2.66 -5.79 29.09
C TYR A 3 -4.02 -6.32 28.66
N ARG A 4 -4.60 -7.21 29.46
CA ARG A 4 -5.97 -7.68 29.34
C ARG A 4 -6.83 -6.84 30.29
N VAL A 5 -7.79 -6.10 29.77
CA VAL A 5 -8.80 -5.40 30.59
C VAL A 5 -9.90 -6.41 30.93
N PRO A 6 -10.33 -6.57 32.20
CA PRO A 6 -11.37 -7.53 32.55
C PRO A 6 -12.77 -6.93 32.35
N SER A 7 -13.63 -7.62 31.60
CA SER A 7 -15.06 -7.30 31.50
C SER A 7 -15.88 -8.18 32.46
N SER A 8 -16.71 -7.52 33.27
CA SER A 8 -17.65 -8.14 34.21
C SER A 8 -19.06 -8.19 33.60
N GLY A 9 -19.72 -9.36 33.65
CA GLY A 9 -21.19 -9.49 33.63
C GLY A 9 -21.80 -10.27 32.45
N ARG A 10 -22.48 -11.38 32.74
CA ARG A 10 -23.20 -12.29 31.81
C ARG A 10 -24.61 -11.80 31.41
N ARG A 11 -24.96 -11.98 30.13
CA ARG A 11 -26.20 -12.58 29.51
C ARG A 11 -26.41 -11.96 28.12
N SER A 12 -26.12 -12.65 27.01
CA SER A 12 -26.84 -13.74 26.31
C SER A 12 -27.65 -13.24 25.09
N LEU A 13 -27.37 -13.86 23.93
CA LEU A 13 -28.12 -13.88 22.66
C LEU A 13 -27.90 -12.74 21.64
N ALA A 14 -26.70 -12.74 21.04
CA ALA A 14 -26.46 -12.78 19.60
C ALA A 14 -24.93 -12.91 19.46
N SER A 15 -24.41 -13.98 18.87
CA SER A 15 -22.99 -14.06 18.55
C SER A 15 -22.72 -13.15 17.36
N GLU A 16 -22.71 -11.84 17.59
CA GLU A 16 -21.86 -10.97 16.80
C GLU A 16 -20.44 -11.46 17.09
N GLU A 17 -19.74 -11.97 16.07
CA GLU A 17 -18.29 -12.17 16.17
C GLU A 17 -17.70 -10.80 16.55
N GLU A 18 -17.41 -10.58 17.83
CA GLU A 18 -16.61 -9.44 18.26
C GLU A 18 -15.25 -9.63 17.61
N ASP A 19 -15.07 -9.02 16.44
CA ASP A 19 -13.78 -8.98 15.74
C ASP A 19 -12.73 -8.47 16.74
N GLU A 20 -11.81 -9.36 17.12
CA GLU A 20 -10.79 -9.07 18.12
C GLU A 20 -10.05 -7.79 17.71
N VAL A 21 -10.03 -6.77 18.58
CA VAL A 21 -9.38 -5.50 18.28
C VAL A 21 -7.87 -5.69 18.23
N VAL A 22 -7.26 -5.33 17.11
CA VAL A 22 -5.81 -5.43 16.91
C VAL A 22 -5.19 -4.04 16.92
N VAL A 23 -4.21 -3.82 17.81
CA VAL A 23 -3.49 -2.54 17.89
C VAL A 23 -2.03 -2.73 17.48
N LEU A 24 -1.64 -2.09 16.37
CA LEU A 24 -0.26 -2.00 15.91
C LEU A 24 0.43 -0.83 16.63
N VAL A 25 1.44 -1.13 17.44
CA VAL A 25 2.22 -0.11 18.16
C VAL A 25 3.52 0.16 17.41
N GLY A 26 3.77 1.40 17.00
CA GLY A 26 4.99 1.74 16.27
C GLY A 26 5.31 3.23 16.30
N GLU A 27 6.61 3.56 16.36
CA GLU A 27 7.05 4.95 16.27
C GLU A 27 6.93 5.50 14.85
N ASP A 28 7.06 4.64 13.83
CA ASP A 28 7.07 5.06 12.44
C ASP A 28 5.64 5.21 11.87
N VAL A 29 5.35 6.42 11.37
CA VAL A 29 4.06 6.74 10.74
C VAL A 29 3.92 6.12 9.34
N ASP A 30 5.00 5.58 8.78
CA ASP A 30 4.94 4.84 7.52
C ASP A 30 4.07 3.59 7.64
N LEU A 31 4.02 2.97 8.83
CA LEU A 31 3.10 1.87 9.12
C LEU A 31 1.63 2.31 8.97
N LEU A 32 1.29 3.48 9.51
CA LEU A 32 -0.06 4.06 9.37
C LEU A 32 -0.38 4.35 7.90
N VAL A 33 0.57 4.91 7.14
CA VAL A 33 0.38 5.17 5.71
C VAL A 33 0.09 3.88 4.93
N ILE A 34 0.82 2.80 5.23
CA ILE A 34 0.58 1.50 4.61
C ILE A 34 -0.80 0.96 5.00
N LEU A 35 -1.19 1.03 6.29
CA LEU A 35 -2.51 0.59 6.75
C LEU A 35 -3.68 1.33 6.08
N ILE A 36 -3.52 2.63 5.86
CA ILE A 36 -4.50 3.45 5.14
C ILE A 36 -4.55 3.02 3.67
N GLY A 37 -3.39 2.99 3.00
CA GLY A 37 -3.31 2.73 1.57
C GLY A 37 -3.68 1.32 1.15
N THR A 38 -3.48 0.35 2.04
CA THR A 38 -3.87 -1.06 1.82
C THR A 38 -5.28 -1.39 2.30
N ARG A 39 -6.02 -0.39 2.81
CA ARG A 39 -7.38 -0.57 3.35
C ARG A 39 -7.45 -1.70 4.37
N SER A 40 -6.66 -1.58 5.43
CA SER A 40 -6.69 -2.52 6.56
C SER A 40 -8.12 -2.75 7.11
N PRO A 41 -8.38 -3.89 7.80
CA PRO A 41 -9.67 -4.15 8.45
C PRO A 41 -10.07 -3.10 9.51
N SER A 42 -11.37 -2.95 9.76
CA SER A 42 -11.94 -1.93 10.65
C SER A 42 -11.55 -2.10 12.12
N ASN A 43 -11.23 -3.32 12.54
CA ASN A 43 -10.77 -3.67 13.89
C ASN A 43 -9.25 -3.44 14.10
N VAL A 44 -8.53 -2.91 13.10
CA VAL A 44 -7.10 -2.61 13.20
C VAL A 44 -6.86 -1.13 13.49
N TYR A 45 -6.09 -0.85 14.54
CA TYR A 45 -5.71 0.50 14.96
C TYR A 45 -4.19 0.66 14.96
N PHE A 46 -3.70 1.89 14.80
CA PHE A 46 -2.28 2.22 14.94
C PHE A 46 -2.06 3.13 16.15
N LEU A 47 -1.26 2.68 17.10
CA LEU A 47 -0.82 3.45 18.25
C LEU A 47 0.59 3.98 18.01
N LYS A 48 0.71 5.29 17.83
CA LYS A 48 2.01 5.94 17.90
C LYS A 48 2.35 6.18 19.38
N PRO A 49 3.38 5.52 19.94
CA PRO A 49 3.75 5.75 21.33
C PRO A 49 4.27 7.19 21.49
N GLY A 50 4.00 7.74 22.66
CA GLY A 50 4.52 9.04 23.07
C GLY A 50 6.03 9.00 23.29
N ARG A 51 6.71 10.13 23.10
CA ARG A 51 8.14 10.28 23.44
C ARG A 51 8.35 11.54 24.28
N GLY A 52 8.95 11.38 25.46
CA GLY A 52 9.15 12.48 26.41
C GLY A 52 7.81 13.09 26.87
N LYS A 53 7.56 14.36 26.52
CA LYS A 53 6.32 15.07 26.85
C LYS A 53 5.18 14.85 25.84
N VAL A 54 5.45 14.21 24.70
CA VAL A 54 4.42 13.92 23.70
C VAL A 54 3.62 12.72 24.16
N VAL A 55 2.29 12.87 24.26
CA VAL A 55 1.39 11.78 24.62
C VAL A 55 1.22 10.78 23.47
N PRO A 56 0.94 9.50 23.76
CA PRO A 56 0.59 8.53 22.73
C PRO A 56 -0.66 8.96 21.94
N VAL A 57 -0.69 8.64 20.65
CA VAL A 57 -1.83 8.95 19.76
C VAL A 57 -2.31 7.68 19.08
N LEU A 58 -3.60 7.39 19.19
CA LEU A 58 -4.26 6.27 18.54
C LEU A 58 -4.93 6.77 17.25
N TYR A 59 -4.65 6.09 16.15
CA TYR A 59 -5.19 6.37 14.83
C TYR A 59 -6.07 5.21 14.36
N HIS A 60 -7.23 5.53 13.82
CA HIS A 60 -8.06 4.59 13.05
C HIS A 60 -7.77 4.82 11.56
N PRO A 61 -7.16 3.87 10.84
CA PRO A 61 -6.68 4.10 9.48
C PRO A 61 -7.77 4.61 8.53
N GLN A 62 -8.99 4.11 8.64
CA GLN A 62 -10.08 4.42 7.71
C GLN A 62 -10.65 5.83 7.92
N THR A 63 -10.49 6.43 9.09
CA THR A 63 -11.00 7.79 9.40
C THR A 63 -9.91 8.83 9.58
N THR A 64 -8.63 8.45 9.50
CA THR A 64 -7.50 9.37 9.76
C THR A 64 -7.35 10.42 8.67
N ILE A 65 -7.65 10.08 7.41
CA ILE A 65 -7.59 11.01 6.28
C ILE A 65 -8.82 10.83 5.37
N ASP A 66 -9.12 11.85 4.59
CA ASP A 66 -10.21 11.82 3.61
C ASP A 66 -10.05 10.65 2.62
N THR A 67 -11.18 9.99 2.31
CA THR A 67 -11.21 8.78 1.46
C THR A 67 -10.61 9.00 0.08
N SER A 68 -10.82 10.18 -0.52
CA SER A 68 -10.25 10.51 -1.83
C SER A 68 -8.72 10.60 -1.76
N LEU A 69 -8.16 11.05 -0.64
CA LEU A 69 -6.71 11.12 -0.44
C LEU A 69 -6.13 9.77 -0.05
N ALA A 70 -6.87 8.97 0.73
CA ALA A 70 -6.49 7.61 1.12
C ALA A 70 -6.22 6.70 -0.09
N GLU A 71 -7.01 6.85 -1.16
CA GLU A 71 -6.81 6.11 -2.41
C GLU A 71 -5.42 6.35 -3.04
N HIS A 72 -4.84 7.54 -2.83
CA HIS A 72 -3.60 7.98 -3.47
C HIS A 72 -2.41 8.05 -2.51
N ILE A 73 -2.59 7.65 -1.24
CA ILE A 73 -1.58 7.88 -0.19
C ILE A 73 -0.28 7.10 -0.43
N LEU A 74 -0.37 5.88 -0.98
CA LEU A 74 0.80 5.06 -1.33
C LEU A 74 1.63 5.73 -2.42
N PHE A 75 0.98 6.25 -3.46
CA PHE A 75 1.65 7.03 -4.50
C PHE A 75 2.33 8.26 -3.89
N ILE A 76 1.61 9.06 -3.09
CA ILE A 76 2.16 10.27 -2.46
C ILE A 76 3.39 9.93 -1.61
N ARG A 77 3.33 8.83 -0.84
CA ARG A 77 4.44 8.37 0.01
C ARG A 77 5.66 7.98 -0.80
N ALA A 78 5.49 7.22 -1.88
CA ALA A 78 6.58 6.74 -2.72
C ALA A 78 7.16 7.86 -3.60
N ILE A 79 6.34 8.70 -4.23
CA ILE A 79 6.83 9.74 -5.15
C ILE A 79 7.56 10.86 -4.41
N SER A 80 7.20 11.14 -3.15
CA SER A 80 7.90 12.13 -2.32
C SER A 80 9.18 11.60 -1.66
N GLY A 81 9.46 10.30 -1.81
CA GLY A 81 10.65 9.63 -1.28
C GLY A 81 10.36 8.80 -0.02
N CYS A 82 10.70 7.51 -0.07
CA CYS A 82 10.66 6.54 1.04
C CYS A 82 11.96 5.71 1.05
N ASP A 83 12.03 4.61 1.78
CA ASP A 83 13.27 3.83 1.90
C ASP A 83 13.81 3.32 0.55
N SER A 84 12.92 3.04 -0.40
CA SER A 84 13.26 2.51 -1.73
C SER A 84 13.19 3.55 -2.86
N THR A 85 12.77 4.78 -2.56
CA THR A 85 12.63 5.85 -3.56
C THR A 85 13.33 7.13 -3.09
N SER A 86 14.06 7.77 -4.01
CA SER A 86 14.79 9.00 -3.69
C SER A 86 13.86 10.13 -3.25
N ALA A 87 14.26 10.88 -2.22
CA ALA A 87 13.60 12.12 -1.87
C ALA A 87 14.00 13.25 -2.84
N LEU A 88 13.02 14.05 -3.24
CA LEU A 88 13.24 15.23 -4.07
C LEU A 88 13.64 16.41 -3.18
N PHE A 89 14.76 17.07 -3.49
CA PHE A 89 15.29 18.14 -2.67
C PHE A 89 14.28 19.30 -2.54
N ASN A 90 13.97 19.68 -1.30
CA ASN A 90 12.99 20.72 -0.96
C ASN A 90 11.55 20.45 -1.48
N GLN A 91 11.19 19.19 -1.72
CA GLN A 91 9.83 18.77 -2.12
C GLN A 91 9.23 17.78 -1.11
N GLY A 92 9.08 18.21 0.14
CA GLY A 92 8.64 17.33 1.23
C GLY A 92 7.24 16.72 1.04
N LYS A 93 6.95 15.64 1.80
CA LYS A 93 5.70 14.85 1.74
C LYS A 93 4.42 15.70 1.80
N VAL A 94 4.40 16.70 2.69
CA VAL A 94 3.26 17.62 2.85
C VAL A 94 3.03 18.45 1.58
N LYS A 95 4.09 18.83 0.86
CA LYS A 95 3.96 19.55 -0.40
C LYS A 95 3.37 18.66 -1.48
N ALA A 96 3.84 17.42 -1.62
CA ALA A 96 3.29 16.45 -2.55
C ALA A 96 1.79 16.19 -2.29
N LEU A 97 1.41 16.02 -1.01
CA LEU A 97 0.01 15.88 -0.60
C LEU A 97 -0.83 17.09 -1.02
N ARG A 98 -0.36 18.32 -0.71
CA ARG A 98 -1.04 19.55 -1.12
C ARG A 98 -1.13 19.70 -2.63
N THR A 99 -0.14 19.23 -3.39
CA THR A 99 -0.17 19.23 -4.85
C THR A 99 -1.32 18.36 -5.37
N VAL A 100 -1.52 17.16 -4.83
CA VAL A 100 -2.66 16.31 -5.20
C VAL A 100 -3.99 16.98 -4.86
N VAL A 101 -4.13 17.51 -3.64
CA VAL A 101 -5.37 18.16 -3.19
C VAL A 101 -5.74 19.38 -4.02
N LYS A 102 -4.75 20.18 -4.46
CA LYS A 102 -4.98 21.40 -5.23
C LYS A 102 -5.21 21.16 -6.73
N ASN A 103 -4.82 20.01 -7.26
CA ASN A 103 -4.81 19.72 -8.69
C ASN A 103 -5.49 18.36 -8.95
N PRO A 104 -6.83 18.30 -8.85
CA PRO A 104 -7.60 17.05 -9.04
C PRO A 104 -7.53 16.51 -10.48
N ASP A 105 -7.16 17.36 -11.44
CA ASP A 105 -6.81 17.02 -12.82
C ASP A 105 -5.62 16.03 -12.92
N LEU A 106 -4.79 15.93 -11.87
CA LEU A 106 -3.71 14.94 -11.82
C LEU A 106 -4.18 13.52 -11.49
N LEU A 107 -5.39 13.35 -10.94
CA LEU A 107 -5.87 12.05 -10.44
C LEU A 107 -5.89 10.93 -11.50
N PRO A 108 -6.30 11.15 -12.76
CA PRO A 108 -6.24 10.13 -13.80
C PRO A 108 -4.82 9.62 -14.08
N TYR A 109 -3.81 10.49 -13.93
CA TYR A 109 -2.39 10.14 -14.09
C TYR A 109 -1.88 9.40 -12.85
N ILE A 110 -2.23 9.86 -11.66
CA ILE A 110 -1.84 9.22 -10.40
C ILE A 110 -2.39 7.80 -10.32
N ARG A 111 -3.64 7.58 -10.75
CA ARG A 111 -4.28 6.26 -10.77
C ARG A 111 -3.52 5.23 -11.61
N ARG A 112 -2.74 5.66 -12.61
CA ARG A 112 -1.86 4.74 -13.37
C ARG A 112 -0.85 4.05 -12.47
N PHE A 113 -0.39 4.70 -11.41
CA PHE A 113 0.54 4.08 -10.46
C PHE A 113 -0.09 2.97 -9.63
N LEU A 114 -1.42 2.95 -9.52
CA LEU A 114 -2.18 1.95 -8.78
C LEU A 114 -2.52 0.73 -9.65
N ASP A 115 -2.50 0.89 -10.98
CA ASP A 115 -2.88 -0.15 -11.93
C ASP A 115 -1.65 -0.99 -12.36
N PRO A 116 -1.59 -2.29 -12.03
CA PRO A 116 -0.50 -3.17 -12.44
C PRO A 116 -0.36 -3.33 -13.96
N ALA A 117 -1.41 -3.04 -14.74
CA ALA A 117 -1.38 -3.12 -16.20
C ALA A 117 -0.81 -1.86 -16.88
N SER A 118 -0.52 -0.80 -16.13
CA SER A 118 0.01 0.44 -16.70
C SER A 118 1.37 0.24 -17.34
N THR A 119 1.53 0.78 -18.55
CA THR A 119 2.75 0.65 -19.34
C THR A 119 3.84 1.60 -18.83
N THR A 120 5.11 1.27 -19.11
CA THR A 120 6.26 2.13 -18.81
C THR A 120 6.04 3.57 -19.28
N ARG A 121 5.51 3.76 -20.50
CA ARG A 121 5.26 5.10 -21.08
C ARG A 121 4.24 5.89 -20.27
N GLU A 122 3.12 5.26 -19.91
CA GLU A 122 2.06 5.91 -19.11
C GLU A 122 2.57 6.31 -17.73
N ILE A 123 3.37 5.46 -17.09
CA ILE A 123 3.97 5.75 -15.79
C ILE A 123 4.98 6.91 -15.87
N THR A 124 5.86 6.91 -16.88
CA THR A 124 6.83 8.00 -17.05
C THR A 124 6.14 9.33 -17.36
N GLU A 125 5.11 9.30 -18.21
CA GLU A 125 4.32 10.50 -18.54
C GLU A 125 3.57 11.03 -17.31
N ALA A 126 2.89 10.15 -16.58
CA ALA A 126 2.17 10.51 -15.36
C ALA A 126 3.11 11.08 -14.28
N GLY A 127 4.29 10.47 -14.12
CA GLY A 127 5.33 10.94 -13.22
C GLY A 127 5.87 12.32 -13.60
N GLU A 128 6.13 12.56 -14.88
CA GLU A 128 6.56 13.88 -15.37
C GLU A 128 5.50 14.94 -15.09
N ARG A 129 4.24 14.68 -15.46
CA ARG A 129 3.12 15.60 -15.24
C ARG A 129 2.98 16.00 -13.77
N PHE A 130 3.03 15.02 -12.86
CA PHE A 130 2.99 15.29 -11.43
C PHE A 130 4.17 16.17 -10.97
N LEU A 131 5.39 15.86 -11.44
CA LEU A 131 6.58 16.62 -11.07
C LEU A 131 6.56 18.05 -11.63
N VAL A 132 6.03 18.27 -12.83
CA VAL A 132 5.85 19.61 -13.39
C VAL A 132 5.00 20.46 -12.44
N VAL A 133 3.86 19.95 -11.97
CA VAL A 133 3.00 20.69 -11.01
C VAL A 133 3.66 20.83 -9.64
N LEU A 134 4.35 19.81 -9.14
CA LEU A 134 5.06 19.85 -7.86
C LEU A 134 6.12 20.98 -7.81
N TYR A 135 6.78 21.22 -8.95
CA TYR A 135 7.74 22.31 -9.13
C TYR A 135 7.11 23.63 -9.60
N GLY A 136 5.78 23.74 -9.63
CA GLY A 136 5.05 24.97 -9.90
C GLY A 136 4.86 25.31 -11.38
N GLY A 137 5.03 24.33 -12.27
CA GLY A 137 4.68 24.44 -13.69
C GLY A 137 3.24 24.03 -13.99
N ASN A 138 2.84 24.17 -15.26
CA ASN A 138 1.57 23.66 -15.77
C ASN A 138 1.84 22.42 -16.64
N HIS A 139 1.29 21.28 -16.22
CA HIS A 139 1.52 19.97 -16.84
C HIS A 139 0.89 19.78 -18.23
N GLU A 140 -0.03 20.66 -18.65
CA GLU A 140 -0.62 20.65 -19.99
C GLU A 140 0.25 21.40 -21.01
N THR A 141 1.01 22.40 -20.54
CA THR A 141 1.68 23.36 -21.44
C THR A 141 3.21 23.34 -21.34
N THR A 142 3.75 22.64 -20.35
CA THR A 142 5.18 22.68 -20.01
C THR A 142 5.73 21.28 -19.75
N SER A 143 6.86 20.97 -20.37
CA SER A 143 7.66 19.78 -20.04
C SER A 143 8.60 20.06 -18.87
N LEU A 144 9.04 19.00 -18.20
CA LEU A 144 9.96 19.09 -17.09
C LEU A 144 11.31 19.70 -17.50
N ASN A 145 11.79 19.39 -18.71
CA ASN A 145 13.01 20.00 -19.25
C ASN A 145 12.87 21.52 -19.46
N LYS A 146 11.73 21.97 -20.00
CA LYS A 146 11.43 23.40 -20.18
C LYS A 146 11.36 24.11 -18.82
N LEU A 147 10.71 23.48 -17.83
CA LEU A 147 10.63 24.01 -16.46
C LEU A 147 12.00 24.05 -15.79
N ARG A 148 12.83 23.02 -15.97
CA ARG A 148 14.19 22.94 -15.44
C ARG A 148 15.08 24.02 -16.03
N TYR A 149 15.03 24.22 -17.35
CA TYR A 149 15.78 25.28 -18.02
C TYR A 149 15.39 26.68 -17.50
N LYS A 150 14.09 26.97 -17.42
CA LYS A 150 13.59 28.24 -16.85
C LYS A 150 14.08 28.45 -15.41
N SER A 151 14.02 27.41 -14.59
CA SER A 151 14.47 27.45 -13.20
C SER A 151 15.99 27.66 -13.10
N TYR A 152 16.76 27.06 -14.00
CA TYR A 152 18.21 27.23 -14.09
C TYR A 152 18.59 28.66 -14.43
N VAL A 153 18.02 29.22 -15.52
CA VAL A 153 18.28 30.61 -15.94
C VAL A 153 17.95 31.58 -14.80
N THR A 154 16.80 31.40 -14.15
CA THR A 154 16.38 32.23 -13.01
C THR A 154 17.35 32.11 -11.83
N SER A 155 17.91 30.93 -11.60
CA SER A 155 18.84 30.68 -10.49
C SER A 155 20.25 31.21 -10.78
N ALA A 156 20.69 31.16 -12.04
CA ALA A 156 22.00 31.65 -12.49
C ALA A 156 22.13 33.19 -12.34
N LEU A 157 21.00 33.91 -12.33
CA LEU A 157 20.95 35.36 -12.10
C LEU A 157 21.08 35.75 -10.62
N LYS A 158 21.08 34.79 -9.69
CA LYS A 158 21.16 35.05 -8.25
C LYS A 158 22.60 34.94 -7.74
N VAL A 159 22.97 35.82 -6.80
CA VAL A 159 24.28 35.81 -6.13
C VAL A 159 24.57 34.47 -5.43
N THR A 160 23.53 33.82 -4.87
CA THR A 160 23.60 32.45 -4.37
C THR A 160 22.69 31.55 -5.20
N SER A 161 23.27 30.71 -6.06
CA SER A 161 22.52 29.77 -6.89
C SER A 161 22.33 28.44 -6.15
N TYR A 162 21.08 27.97 -6.05
CA TYR A 162 20.73 26.68 -5.43
C TYR A 162 20.36 25.67 -6.51
N ILE A 163 21.38 25.17 -7.22
CA ILE A 163 21.23 24.21 -8.32
C ILE A 163 20.50 22.91 -7.87
N ALA A 164 20.63 22.53 -6.60
CA ALA A 164 19.94 21.37 -6.02
C ALA A 164 18.39 21.52 -6.01
N ALA A 165 17.86 22.75 -6.05
CA ALA A 165 16.42 23.00 -6.04
C ALA A 165 15.78 22.93 -7.43
N LEU A 166 16.56 22.67 -8.48
CA LEU A 166 16.04 22.53 -9.83
C LEU A 166 15.13 21.29 -9.94
N PRO A 167 14.08 21.33 -10.79
CA PRO A 167 13.35 20.12 -11.18
C PRO A 167 14.31 19.06 -11.72
N PRO A 168 14.10 17.75 -11.48
CA PRO A 168 14.97 16.70 -12.01
C PRO A 168 15.06 16.75 -13.54
N THR A 169 16.07 16.11 -14.12
CA THR A 169 16.07 15.86 -15.57
C THR A 169 14.95 14.89 -15.91
N GLU A 170 14.46 14.93 -17.15
CA GLU A 170 13.46 13.98 -17.65
C GLU A 170 13.86 12.52 -17.39
N SER A 171 15.10 12.13 -17.70
CA SER A 171 15.57 10.76 -17.47
C SER A 171 15.56 10.37 -15.98
N ALA A 172 15.96 11.29 -15.09
CA ALA A 172 15.93 11.04 -13.64
C ALA A 172 14.50 10.94 -13.11
N ALA A 173 13.61 11.79 -13.62
CA ALA A 173 12.18 11.77 -13.31
C ALA A 173 11.52 10.46 -13.75
N SER A 174 11.79 10.00 -14.98
CA SER A 174 11.30 8.73 -15.50
C SER A 174 11.73 7.55 -14.62
N GLN A 175 13.01 7.49 -14.24
CA GLN A 175 13.51 6.43 -13.36
C GLN A 175 12.88 6.52 -11.95
N HIS A 176 12.67 7.73 -11.43
CA HIS A 176 12.00 7.94 -10.15
C HIS A 176 10.54 7.50 -10.18
N ALA A 177 9.83 7.80 -11.29
CA ALA A 177 8.46 7.34 -11.52
C ALA A 177 8.39 5.81 -11.58
N LEU A 178 9.29 5.15 -12.31
CA LEU A 178 9.32 3.68 -12.39
C LEU A 178 9.60 3.02 -11.03
N ARG A 179 10.52 3.56 -10.24
CA ARG A 179 10.73 3.09 -8.85
C ARG A 179 9.51 3.31 -7.96
N THR A 180 8.86 4.46 -8.11
CA THR A 180 7.60 4.77 -7.40
C THR A 180 6.52 3.75 -7.75
N PHE A 181 6.33 3.47 -9.04
CA PHE A 181 5.38 2.46 -9.51
C PHE A 181 5.68 1.09 -8.92
N TYR A 182 6.93 0.62 -9.04
CA TYR A 182 7.33 -0.66 -8.48
C TYR A 182 7.01 -0.74 -6.98
N GLN A 183 7.36 0.29 -6.20
CA GLN A 183 7.10 0.30 -4.77
C GLN A 183 5.61 0.26 -4.43
N VAL A 184 4.78 1.05 -5.14
CA VAL A 184 3.33 1.05 -4.95
C VAL A 184 2.74 -0.33 -5.26
N GLN A 185 3.18 -0.95 -6.34
CA GLN A 185 2.73 -2.29 -6.72
C GLN A 185 3.15 -3.35 -5.71
N GLN A 186 4.36 -3.27 -5.14
CA GLN A 186 4.78 -4.17 -4.05
C GLN A 186 3.85 -4.06 -2.83
N TRP A 187 3.47 -2.84 -2.43
CA TRP A 187 2.53 -2.65 -1.32
C TRP A 187 1.12 -3.18 -1.63
N LEU A 188 0.59 -2.90 -2.84
CA LEU A 188 -0.75 -3.35 -3.23
C LEU A 188 -0.85 -4.87 -3.42
N GLN A 189 0.22 -5.51 -3.90
CA GLN A 189 0.27 -6.97 -4.11
C GLN A 189 0.65 -7.75 -2.85
N TYR A 190 0.94 -7.08 -1.73
CA TYR A 190 1.33 -7.74 -0.49
C TYR A 190 0.35 -8.84 -0.03
N PRO A 191 -0.98 -8.68 -0.11
CA PRO A 191 -1.92 -9.75 0.25
C PRO A 191 -1.72 -11.02 -0.58
N VAL A 192 -1.44 -10.86 -1.88
CA VAL A 192 -1.12 -11.98 -2.79
C VAL A 192 0.17 -12.64 -2.32
N TRP A 193 1.27 -11.90 -2.20
CA TRP A 193 2.56 -12.47 -1.80
C TRP A 193 2.55 -13.11 -0.40
N LYS A 194 1.84 -12.52 0.55
CA LYS A 194 1.61 -13.10 1.90
C LYS A 194 0.89 -14.43 1.80
N THR A 195 -0.18 -14.50 1.01
CA THR A 195 -0.98 -15.70 0.82
C THR A 195 -0.19 -16.79 0.08
N LEU A 196 0.56 -16.41 -0.96
CA LEU A 196 1.46 -17.31 -1.68
C LEU A 196 2.50 -17.93 -0.74
N ASN A 197 3.12 -17.11 0.12
CA ASN A 197 4.09 -17.60 1.09
C ASN A 197 3.48 -18.54 2.13
N ARG A 198 2.24 -18.28 2.57
CA ARG A 198 1.50 -19.20 3.45
C ARG A 198 1.21 -20.54 2.76
N LEU A 199 0.79 -20.51 1.50
CA LEU A 199 0.54 -21.71 0.70
C LEU A 199 1.83 -22.53 0.52
N ARG A 200 2.96 -21.89 0.18
CA ARG A 200 4.28 -22.55 0.03
C ARG A 200 4.76 -23.24 1.31
N THR A 201 4.53 -22.62 2.46
CA THR A 201 5.03 -23.08 3.75
C THR A 201 4.07 -24.01 4.47
N GLY A 202 2.85 -24.21 3.95
CA GLY A 202 1.82 -25.06 4.55
C GLY A 202 1.25 -24.52 5.87
N VAL A 203 1.48 -23.23 6.18
CA VAL A 203 0.97 -22.56 7.39
C VAL A 203 -0.17 -21.58 7.07
N THR A 204 -1.04 -21.95 6.14
CA THR A 204 -2.25 -21.15 5.86
C THR A 204 -3.27 -21.26 7.00
N ARG A 205 -4.21 -20.32 7.08
CA ARG A 205 -5.40 -20.42 7.94
C ARG A 205 -6.49 -21.26 7.27
N CYS A 206 -6.14 -22.43 6.72
CA CYS A 206 -7.16 -23.38 6.28
C CYS A 206 -8.02 -23.83 7.49
N LYS A 207 -9.28 -24.17 7.27
CA LYS A 207 -10.22 -24.48 8.35
C LYS A 207 -9.77 -25.65 9.23
N VAL A 208 -9.07 -26.64 8.66
CA VAL A 208 -8.40 -27.71 9.44
C VAL A 208 -7.37 -27.14 10.43
N ASN A 209 -6.54 -26.19 10.00
CA ASN A 209 -5.56 -25.53 10.87
C ASN A 209 -6.25 -24.62 11.90
N LEU A 210 -7.26 -23.86 11.48
CA LEU A 210 -8.03 -23.01 12.39
C LEU A 210 -8.69 -23.84 13.50
N ARG A 211 -9.30 -24.98 13.14
CA ARG A 211 -9.88 -25.93 14.09
C ARG A 211 -8.83 -26.52 15.02
N LYS A 212 -7.69 -26.94 14.47
CA LYS A 212 -6.54 -27.41 15.27
C LYS A 212 -6.03 -26.34 16.25
N TRP A 213 -6.13 -25.06 15.89
CA TRP A 213 -5.70 -23.93 16.71
C TRP A 213 -6.80 -23.37 17.62
N GLY A 214 -8.02 -23.91 17.57
CA GLY A 214 -9.15 -23.45 18.38
C GLY A 214 -9.78 -22.12 17.93
N TYR A 215 -9.56 -21.72 16.67
CA TYR A 215 -10.16 -20.52 16.06
C TYR A 215 -11.40 -20.84 15.19
N ALA A 216 -11.76 -22.11 15.03
CA ALA A 216 -12.96 -22.54 14.32
C ALA A 216 -13.45 -23.89 14.84
N ASP A 217 -14.76 -24.11 14.83
CA ASP A 217 -15.34 -25.42 15.19
C ASP A 217 -15.43 -26.37 13.99
N GLU A 218 -15.54 -25.80 12.79
CA GLU A 218 -15.72 -26.51 11.52
C GLU A 218 -14.45 -26.51 10.67
N ASP A 219 -14.28 -27.57 9.88
CA ASP A 219 -13.18 -27.75 8.92
C ASP A 219 -13.62 -27.76 7.44
N GLY A 220 -14.90 -27.50 7.17
CA GLY A 220 -15.48 -27.47 5.82
C GLY A 220 -15.09 -26.24 5.00
N CYS A 221 -14.92 -26.45 3.69
CA CYS A 221 -14.86 -25.41 2.67
C CYS A 221 -16.26 -25.16 2.08
N ASP A 222 -16.48 -23.98 1.50
CA ASP A 222 -17.74 -23.61 0.83
C ASP A 222 -18.16 -24.62 -0.26
N CYS A 223 -17.20 -25.30 -0.90
CA CYS A 223 -17.45 -26.35 -1.89
C CYS A 223 -17.98 -27.67 -1.29
N GLY A 224 -18.15 -27.75 0.03
CA GLY A 224 -18.63 -28.92 0.76
C GLY A 224 -17.56 -29.96 1.13
N SER A 225 -16.30 -29.77 0.75
CA SER A 225 -15.17 -30.66 1.13
C SER A 225 -14.42 -30.14 2.35
N ILE A 226 -13.63 -30.99 3.02
CA ILE A 226 -12.78 -30.57 4.13
C ILE A 226 -11.63 -29.69 3.61
N GLN A 227 -11.47 -28.49 4.19
CA GLN A 227 -10.48 -27.50 3.79
C GLN A 227 -9.08 -27.80 4.36
N THR A 228 -8.41 -28.78 3.77
CA THR A 228 -6.99 -29.11 4.05
C THR A 228 -6.02 -28.21 3.27
N GLN A 229 -4.73 -28.23 3.61
CA GLN A 229 -3.69 -27.53 2.82
C GLN A 229 -3.67 -27.98 1.35
N ALA A 230 -3.79 -29.29 1.10
CA ALA A 230 -3.82 -29.83 -0.25
C ALA A 230 -5.08 -29.39 -1.00
N HIS A 231 -6.22 -29.37 -0.32
CA HIS A 231 -7.49 -28.91 -0.88
C HIS A 231 -7.42 -27.45 -1.38
N LEU A 232 -6.67 -26.57 -0.70
CA LEU A 232 -6.51 -25.18 -1.17
C LEU A 232 -5.90 -25.07 -2.58
N LEU A 233 -5.20 -26.10 -3.06
CA LEU A 233 -4.58 -26.10 -4.40
C LEU A 233 -5.47 -26.71 -5.47
N THR A 234 -6.48 -27.48 -5.06
CA THR A 234 -7.31 -28.32 -5.95
C THR A 234 -8.81 -28.17 -5.70
N CYS A 235 -9.23 -27.17 -4.92
CA CYS A 235 -10.63 -26.91 -4.63
C CYS A 235 -11.45 -26.73 -5.92
N PRO A 236 -12.62 -27.39 -6.06
CA PRO A 236 -13.47 -27.28 -7.26
C PRO A 236 -13.94 -25.85 -7.57
N ASP A 237 -14.03 -24.99 -6.56
CA ASP A 237 -14.47 -23.60 -6.72
C ASP A 237 -13.34 -22.67 -7.20
N LEU A 238 -12.13 -23.19 -7.39
CA LEU A 238 -11.01 -22.41 -7.91
C LEU A 238 -11.18 -22.11 -9.40
N PRO A 239 -10.77 -20.92 -9.86
CA PRO A 239 -10.72 -20.61 -11.29
C PRO A 239 -9.69 -21.48 -12.03
N GLU A 240 -8.63 -21.88 -11.35
CA GLU A 240 -7.60 -22.81 -11.84
C GLU A 240 -6.96 -23.53 -10.65
N THR A 241 -6.54 -24.78 -10.84
CA THR A 241 -5.80 -25.56 -9.83
C THR A 241 -4.30 -25.43 -10.02
N CYS A 242 -3.53 -25.61 -8.95
CA CYS A 242 -2.07 -25.56 -9.03
C CYS A 242 -1.40 -26.66 -8.19
N THR A 243 -0.10 -26.80 -8.36
CA THR A 243 0.76 -27.73 -7.64
C THR A 243 1.74 -26.99 -6.72
N MET A 244 2.47 -27.72 -5.88
CA MET A 244 3.53 -27.12 -5.08
C MET A 244 4.67 -26.55 -5.95
N GLU A 245 4.91 -27.16 -7.11
CA GLU A 245 5.91 -26.72 -8.09
C GLU A 245 5.52 -25.38 -8.70
N ASP A 246 4.24 -25.21 -9.04
CA ASP A 246 3.68 -23.93 -9.48
C ASP A 246 3.86 -22.84 -8.41
N LEU A 247 3.56 -23.17 -7.14
CA LEU A 247 3.75 -22.25 -6.02
C LEU A 247 5.23 -21.84 -5.87
N LYS A 248 6.18 -22.76 -5.99
CA LYS A 248 7.62 -22.45 -5.87
C LYS A 248 8.06 -21.40 -6.89
N VAL A 249 7.59 -21.51 -8.13
CA VAL A 249 7.97 -20.57 -9.22
C VAL A 249 7.06 -19.35 -9.33
N ALA A 250 5.96 -19.27 -8.56
CA ALA A 250 4.99 -18.17 -8.60
C ALA A 250 4.42 -17.91 -10.00
N ASN A 251 4.15 -18.97 -10.77
CA ASN A 251 3.55 -18.82 -12.10
C ASN A 251 2.08 -18.38 -12.03
N ASP A 252 1.47 -18.14 -13.19
CA ASP A 252 0.11 -17.61 -13.28
C ASP A 252 -0.93 -18.47 -12.55
N LYS A 253 -0.79 -19.80 -12.57
CA LYS A 253 -1.66 -20.73 -11.83
C LYS A 253 -1.58 -20.49 -10.32
N ALA A 254 -0.35 -20.42 -9.80
CA ALA A 254 -0.10 -20.13 -8.40
C ALA A 254 -0.67 -18.77 -7.98
N ILE A 255 -0.52 -17.75 -8.82
CA ILE A 255 -1.07 -16.41 -8.57
C ILE A 255 -2.60 -16.43 -8.63
N ALA A 256 -3.22 -17.17 -9.54
CA ALA A 256 -4.68 -17.31 -9.62
C ALA A 256 -5.28 -17.94 -8.35
N VAL A 257 -4.70 -19.06 -7.90
CA VAL A 257 -5.08 -19.72 -6.63
C VAL A 257 -4.87 -18.78 -5.45
N THR A 258 -3.75 -18.08 -5.42
CA THR A 258 -3.43 -17.13 -4.35
C THR A 258 -4.45 -15.99 -4.27
N ARG A 259 -4.84 -15.40 -5.41
CA ARG A 259 -5.85 -14.32 -5.46
C ARG A 259 -7.22 -14.78 -4.99
N TYR A 260 -7.61 -16.02 -5.30
CA TYR A 260 -8.87 -16.58 -4.80
C TYR A 260 -8.87 -16.65 -3.26
N TRP A 261 -7.75 -17.05 -2.67
CA TRP A 261 -7.65 -17.26 -1.23
C TRP A 261 -7.23 -16.05 -0.41
N MET A 262 -6.72 -14.97 -1.01
CA MET A 262 -6.03 -13.89 -0.26
C MET A 262 -6.87 -13.18 0.81
N ASN A 263 -8.20 -13.23 0.70
CA ASN A 263 -9.14 -12.67 1.67
C ASN A 263 -9.86 -13.75 2.49
N LYS A 264 -9.50 -15.03 2.32
CA LYS A 264 -10.16 -16.19 2.91
C LYS A 264 -9.27 -16.99 3.89
N ILE A 265 -7.92 -16.90 3.79
CA ILE A 265 -6.94 -17.69 4.60
C ILE A 265 -5.71 -16.92 5.12
#